data_AF-A0A6G3LPW7-F1
#
_entry.id   AF-A0A6G3LPW7-F1
#
_cell.length_a   1.000
_cell.length_b   1.000
_cell.length_c   1.000
_cell.angle_alpha   90.00
_cell.angle_beta   90.00
_cell.angle_gamma   90.00
#
_symmetry.space_group_name_H-M   'P 1'
#
loop_
_entity.id
_entity.type
_entity.pdbx_description
1 polymer ?
#
loop_
_entity_poly.entity_id
_entity_poly.type
_entity_poly.pdbx_seq_one_letter_code
_entity_poly.pdbx_strand_id
1 'polypeptide(L)'
;IKRSIERVKQAMREGRLWELLVEISRYRPEAREALRTLSKYYKLLEEYTPRSKGSLRGLRLISIESVWNPRVMRYRSWAASRYAPYAKRVLLRPLLSSAGRCASEKPGSKDLEVIYYMPYLGLVPASACGAYPTAQHRYSGVVDDDVIRDLVNFVRAFIARVRRMGYEVSAEATYRRAWSAEVGRELERMGVSVTWLGPKKRLT
;
A
#
# COMPACT_ATOMS: atom_id res chain seq x y z
N ILE A 1 -1.76 -9.15 -34.12
CA ILE A 1 -0.66 -8.20 -33.85
C ILE A 1 -1.16 -6.76 -33.67
N LYS A 2 -1.85 -6.14 -34.65
CA LYS A 2 -2.37 -4.75 -34.58
C LYS A 2 -3.13 -4.43 -33.28
N ARG A 3 -4.07 -5.30 -32.87
CA ARG A 3 -4.85 -5.12 -31.63
C ARG A 3 -3.98 -5.07 -30.37
N SER A 4 -2.93 -5.86 -30.29
CA SER A 4 -2.02 -5.89 -29.14
C SER A 4 -1.23 -4.59 -29.03
N ILE A 5 -0.75 -4.05 -30.16
CA ILE A 5 -0.05 -2.76 -30.20
C ILE A 5 -0.98 -1.63 -29.78
N GLU A 6 -2.20 -1.58 -30.30
CA GLU A 6 -3.18 -0.55 -29.92
C GLU A 6 -3.55 -0.64 -28.42
N ARG A 7 -3.63 -1.85 -27.87
CA ARG A 7 -3.83 -2.06 -26.43
C ARG A 7 -2.68 -1.49 -25.59
N VAL A 8 -1.43 -1.67 -26.02
CA VAL A 8 -0.26 -1.08 -25.36
C VAL A 8 -0.30 0.44 -25.44
N LYS A 9 -0.54 1.01 -26.63
CA LYS A 9 -0.67 2.47 -26.81
C LYS A 9 -1.77 3.05 -25.92
N GLN A 10 -2.90 2.38 -25.83
CA GLN A 10 -4.00 2.80 -24.97
C GLN A 10 -3.61 2.77 -23.50
N ALA A 11 -2.96 1.70 -23.05
CA ALA A 11 -2.47 1.61 -21.68
C ALA A 11 -1.44 2.71 -21.35
N MET A 12 -0.58 3.08 -22.31
CA MET A 12 0.35 4.22 -22.14
C MET A 12 -0.38 5.56 -22.01
N ARG A 13 -1.40 5.80 -22.84
CA ARG A 13 -2.22 7.03 -22.80
C ARG A 13 -2.99 7.17 -21.49
N GLU A 14 -3.53 6.06 -20.98
CA GLU A 14 -4.29 6.03 -19.72
C GLU A 14 -3.42 5.98 -18.46
N GLY A 15 -2.09 5.87 -18.59
CA GLY A 15 -1.19 5.69 -17.45
C GLY A 15 -1.41 4.34 -16.74
N ARG A 16 -1.72 3.29 -17.52
CA ARG A 16 -2.06 1.93 -17.07
C ARG A 16 -1.15 0.86 -17.66
N LEU A 17 0.03 1.25 -18.15
CA LEU A 17 0.97 0.31 -18.76
C LEU A 17 1.43 -0.76 -17.76
N TRP A 18 1.72 -0.38 -16.51
CA TRP A 18 2.13 -1.36 -15.49
C TRP A 18 1.01 -2.37 -15.21
N GLU A 19 -0.23 -1.89 -15.08
CA GLU A 19 -1.40 -2.74 -14.88
C GLU A 19 -1.60 -3.71 -16.05
N LEU A 20 -1.34 -3.27 -17.29
CA LEU A 20 -1.32 -4.15 -18.46
C LEU A 20 -0.20 -5.21 -18.36
N LEU A 21 1.00 -4.83 -17.90
CA LEU A 21 2.10 -5.79 -17.70
C LEU A 21 1.78 -6.82 -16.62
N VAL A 22 1.16 -6.41 -15.51
CA VAL A 22 0.66 -7.31 -14.46
C VAL A 22 -0.42 -8.24 -15.00
N GLU A 23 -1.28 -7.75 -15.89
CA GLU A 23 -2.26 -8.62 -16.53
C GLU A 23 -1.57 -9.65 -17.43
N ILE A 24 -0.61 -9.20 -18.26
CA ILE A 24 0.15 -10.06 -19.17
C ILE A 24 0.94 -11.12 -18.42
N SER A 25 1.55 -10.77 -17.28
CA SER A 25 2.36 -11.68 -16.47
C SER A 25 1.56 -12.86 -15.89
N ARG A 26 0.23 -12.74 -15.82
CA ARG A 26 -0.63 -13.82 -15.30
C ARG A 26 -0.93 -14.91 -16.33
N TYR A 27 -0.70 -14.66 -17.62
CA TYR A 27 -0.98 -15.66 -18.65
C TYR A 27 0.15 -16.68 -18.83
N ARG A 28 1.40 -16.33 -18.50
CA ARG A 28 2.57 -17.16 -18.79
C ARG A 28 3.69 -17.00 -17.73
N PRO A 29 4.31 -18.09 -17.25
CA PRO A 29 5.43 -18.02 -16.29
C PRO A 29 6.58 -17.12 -16.76
N GLU A 30 6.94 -17.18 -18.04
CA GLU A 30 8.06 -16.41 -18.60
C GLU A 30 7.77 -14.91 -18.58
N ALA A 31 6.52 -14.51 -18.80
CA ALA A 31 6.10 -13.11 -18.68
C ALA A 31 6.15 -12.63 -17.22
N ARG A 32 5.88 -13.51 -16.26
CA ARG A 32 6.02 -13.21 -14.83
C ARG A 32 7.47 -13.02 -14.42
N GLU A 33 8.38 -13.88 -14.89
CA GLU A 33 9.82 -13.71 -14.67
C GLU A 33 10.35 -12.43 -15.33
N ALA A 34 9.89 -12.11 -16.53
CA ALA A 34 10.25 -10.87 -17.20
C ALA A 34 9.80 -9.64 -16.40
N LEU A 35 8.56 -9.61 -15.89
CA LEU A 35 8.07 -8.52 -15.06
C LEU A 35 8.85 -8.41 -13.73
N ARG A 36 9.19 -9.54 -13.11
CA ARG A 36 10.03 -9.58 -11.91
C ARG A 36 11.46 -9.09 -12.18
N THR A 37 11.99 -9.35 -13.36
CA THR A 37 13.31 -8.84 -13.76
C THR A 37 13.25 -7.35 -14.01
N LEU A 38 12.20 -6.87 -14.68
CA LEU A 38 11.95 -5.45 -14.92
C LEU A 38 11.86 -4.66 -13.61
N SER A 39 11.18 -5.19 -12.58
CA SER A 39 11.03 -4.50 -11.30
C SER A 39 12.35 -4.28 -10.54
N LYS A 40 13.41 -5.03 -10.84
CA LYS A 40 14.75 -4.80 -10.26
C LYS A 40 15.34 -3.46 -10.69
N TYR A 41 14.96 -2.95 -11.87
CA TYR A 41 15.40 -1.67 -12.42
C TYR A 41 14.52 -0.49 -11.96
N TYR A 42 13.96 -0.58 -10.75
CA TYR A 42 12.94 0.36 -10.30
C TYR A 42 13.37 1.83 -10.35
N LYS A 43 14.63 2.15 -10.07
CA LYS A 43 15.14 3.54 -10.09
C LYS A 43 14.98 4.16 -11.48
N LEU A 44 15.40 3.42 -12.51
CA LEU A 44 15.28 3.83 -13.90
C LEU A 44 13.80 3.97 -14.30
N LEU A 45 12.97 2.99 -13.95
CA LEU A 45 11.55 3.02 -14.27
C LEU A 45 10.83 4.18 -13.56
N GLU A 46 11.21 4.47 -12.32
CA GLU A 46 10.67 5.55 -11.51
C GLU A 46 11.05 6.91 -12.09
N GLU A 47 12.29 7.11 -12.53
CA GLU A 47 12.75 8.33 -13.19
C GLU A 47 11.89 8.71 -14.39
N TYR A 48 11.57 7.75 -15.26
CA TYR A 48 10.73 7.97 -16.44
C TYR A 48 9.23 7.82 -16.18
N THR A 49 8.82 7.50 -14.95
CA THR A 49 7.40 7.39 -14.59
C THR A 49 6.83 8.77 -14.26
N PRO A 50 5.84 9.28 -15.02
CA PRO A 50 5.25 10.59 -14.79
C PRO A 50 4.75 10.74 -13.35
N ARG A 51 5.04 11.89 -12.73
CA ARG A 51 4.55 12.24 -11.39
C ARG A 51 3.10 12.72 -11.42
N SER A 52 2.75 13.43 -12.48
CA SER A 52 1.39 13.83 -12.82
C SER A 52 1.22 13.76 -14.35
N LYS A 53 0.04 13.35 -14.80
CA LYS A 53 -0.49 13.59 -16.15
C LYS A 53 -1.93 14.04 -15.95
N GLY A 54 -2.40 14.97 -16.77
CA GLY A 54 -3.81 15.41 -16.74
C GLY A 54 -4.82 14.28 -16.97
N SER A 55 -4.37 13.12 -17.48
CA SER A 55 -5.19 11.93 -17.73
C SER A 55 -4.88 10.72 -16.81
N LEU A 56 -4.08 10.90 -15.74
CA LEU A 56 -3.71 9.79 -14.85
C LEU A 56 -4.95 9.18 -14.20
N ARG A 57 -5.32 7.99 -14.64
CA ARG A 57 -6.36 7.21 -13.98
C ARG A 57 -5.83 6.64 -12.67
N GLY A 58 -6.74 6.42 -11.72
CA GLY A 58 -6.40 5.73 -10.49
C GLY A 58 -5.80 4.34 -10.73
N LEU A 59 -4.85 3.97 -9.86
CA LEU A 59 -4.15 2.69 -9.89
C LEU A 59 -5.12 1.52 -9.75
N ARG A 60 -4.89 0.45 -10.50
CA ARG A 60 -5.55 -0.84 -10.24
C ARG A 60 -4.52 -1.78 -9.64
N LEU A 61 -4.74 -2.16 -8.39
CA LEU A 61 -3.84 -3.01 -7.62
C LEU A 61 -4.47 -4.40 -7.59
N ILE A 62 -3.80 -5.34 -8.24
CA ILE A 62 -4.38 -6.62 -8.68
C ILE A 62 -3.77 -7.80 -7.91
N SER A 63 -2.47 -7.76 -7.70
CA SER A 63 -1.65 -8.85 -7.15
C SER A 63 -0.34 -8.30 -6.60
N ILE A 64 0.51 -9.15 -6.03
CA ILE A 64 1.80 -8.74 -5.43
C ILE A 64 2.69 -7.91 -6.37
N GLU A 65 2.65 -8.18 -7.68
CA GLU A 65 3.38 -7.42 -8.71
C GLU A 65 2.95 -5.94 -8.80
N SER A 66 1.78 -5.60 -8.24
CA SER A 66 1.30 -4.21 -8.15
C SER A 66 2.11 -3.38 -7.15
N VAL A 67 2.73 -4.02 -6.14
CA VAL A 67 3.65 -3.35 -5.20
C VAL A 67 4.90 -2.85 -5.93
N TRP A 68 5.28 -3.52 -7.02
CA TRP A 68 6.45 -3.18 -7.84
C TRP A 68 6.17 -2.08 -8.87
N ASN A 69 4.93 -1.58 -8.96
CA ASN A 69 4.61 -0.45 -9.81
C ASN A 69 5.48 0.76 -9.39
N PRO A 70 6.21 1.41 -10.31
CA PRO A 70 7.12 2.50 -9.95
C PRO A 70 6.46 3.61 -9.13
N ARG A 71 5.16 3.86 -9.36
CA ARG A 71 4.37 4.85 -8.60
C ARG A 71 4.14 4.40 -7.14
N VAL A 72 3.87 3.11 -6.95
CA VAL A 72 3.71 2.51 -5.61
C VAL A 72 5.06 2.42 -4.91
N MET A 73 6.11 1.97 -5.60
CA MET A 73 7.46 1.90 -5.06
C MET A 73 8.00 3.27 -4.64
N ARG A 74 7.78 4.32 -5.45
CA ARG A 74 8.12 5.71 -5.10
C ARG A 74 7.48 6.12 -3.77
N TYR A 75 6.18 5.91 -3.66
CA TYR A 75 5.42 6.23 -2.45
C TYR A 75 5.92 5.44 -1.23
N ARG A 76 6.06 4.12 -1.38
CA ARG A 76 6.55 3.24 -0.31
C ARG A 76 7.97 3.57 0.11
N SER A 77 8.84 3.94 -0.84
CA SER A 77 10.22 4.34 -0.56
C SER A 77 10.24 5.63 0.26
N TRP A 78 9.40 6.61 -0.06
CA TRP A 78 9.22 7.81 0.75
C TRP A 78 8.73 7.45 2.16
N ALA A 79 7.66 6.65 2.28
CA ALA A 79 7.09 6.26 3.56
C ALA A 79 8.09 5.47 4.45
N ALA A 80 8.90 4.61 3.83
CA ALA A 80 9.88 3.78 4.53
C ALA A 80 11.15 4.53 4.95
N SER A 81 11.62 5.49 4.15
CA SER A 81 12.94 6.11 4.37
C SER A 81 12.91 7.56 4.83
N ARG A 82 11.95 8.36 4.34
CA ARG A 82 11.95 9.83 4.53
C ARG A 82 10.83 10.32 5.43
N TYR A 83 9.69 9.66 5.40
CA TYR A 83 8.56 10.06 6.23
C TYR A 83 8.88 9.85 7.70
N ALA A 84 8.59 10.85 8.52
CA ALA A 84 8.70 10.82 9.97
C ALA A 84 7.39 11.39 10.53
N PRO A 85 6.79 10.75 11.54
CA PRO A 85 5.59 11.28 12.16
C PRO A 85 5.84 12.68 12.76
N TYR A 86 4.89 13.60 12.63
CA TYR A 86 4.94 14.95 13.21
C TYR A 86 4.68 14.95 14.72
N ALA A 87 3.99 13.94 15.24
CA ALA A 87 3.68 13.80 16.66
C ALA A 87 4.46 12.63 17.30
N LYS A 88 4.84 12.78 18.57
CA LYS A 88 5.56 11.74 19.33
C LYS A 88 4.74 10.46 19.46
N ARG A 89 3.42 10.60 19.65
CA ARG A 89 2.49 9.47 19.67
C ARG A 89 1.94 9.23 18.28
N VAL A 90 1.90 7.96 17.90
CA VAL A 90 1.45 7.47 16.62
C VAL A 90 0.37 6.43 16.83
N LEU A 91 -0.76 6.60 16.15
CA LEU A 91 -1.80 5.59 16.05
C LEU A 91 -1.78 4.97 14.65
N LEU A 92 -1.44 3.68 14.56
CA LEU A 92 -1.67 2.91 13.35
C LEU A 92 -3.13 2.46 13.25
N ARG A 93 -3.79 2.69 12.12
CA ARG A 93 -5.21 2.35 11.92
C ARG A 93 -5.46 1.66 10.58
N PRO A 94 -6.28 0.59 10.49
CA PRO A 94 -6.57 -0.02 9.21
C PRO A 94 -7.41 0.94 8.34
N LEU A 95 -7.01 1.19 7.10
CA LEU A 95 -7.86 1.87 6.13
C LEU A 95 -8.85 0.88 5.53
N LEU A 96 -10.07 0.84 6.08
CA LEU A 96 -11.09 -0.13 5.63
C LEU A 96 -11.73 0.23 4.28
N SER A 97 -11.52 1.46 3.82
CA SER A 97 -11.97 1.97 2.52
C SER A 97 -11.03 1.49 1.40
N SER A 98 -11.53 0.61 0.53
CA SER A 98 -10.79 0.13 -0.64
C SER A 98 -10.63 1.16 -1.77
N ALA A 99 -11.24 2.34 -1.60
CA ALA A 99 -11.15 3.48 -2.52
C ALA A 99 -10.26 4.60 -1.96
N GLY A 100 -9.45 4.34 -0.92
CA GLY A 100 -8.49 5.30 -0.40
C GLY A 100 -9.09 6.50 0.33
N ARG A 101 -10.41 6.51 0.58
CA ARG A 101 -11.05 7.53 1.40
C ARG A 101 -10.73 7.28 2.87
N CYS A 102 -9.83 8.05 3.45
CA CYS A 102 -9.72 8.14 4.91
C CYS A 102 -11.01 8.80 5.38
N ALA A 103 -11.80 8.10 6.18
CA ALA A 103 -13.01 8.67 6.73
C ALA A 103 -12.65 9.94 7.51
N SER A 104 -13.61 10.87 7.61
CA SER A 104 -13.55 12.16 8.33
C SER A 104 -13.29 12.04 9.84
N GLU A 105 -12.87 10.88 10.33
CA GLU A 105 -12.68 10.58 11.74
C GLU A 105 -11.27 10.99 12.16
N LYS A 106 -11.19 12.24 12.65
CA LYS A 106 -10.09 12.82 13.43
C LYS A 106 -8.70 12.53 12.82
N PRO A 107 -8.18 13.40 11.94
CA PRO A 107 -6.87 13.24 11.26
C PRO A 107 -5.64 13.27 12.20
N GLY A 108 -5.82 13.00 13.49
CA GLY A 108 -4.87 13.23 14.56
C GLY A 108 -5.21 14.48 15.37
N SER A 109 -4.36 14.76 16.35
CA SER A 109 -4.24 16.04 17.06
C SER A 109 -2.79 16.51 16.96
N LYS A 110 -2.43 17.64 17.58
CA LYS A 110 -1.02 18.06 17.70
C LYS A 110 -0.15 17.01 18.41
N ASP A 111 -0.75 16.24 19.32
CA ASP A 111 -0.06 15.27 20.17
C ASP A 111 -0.17 13.83 19.68
N LEU A 112 -0.98 13.57 18.65
CA LEU A 112 -1.22 12.23 18.11
C LEU A 112 -1.35 12.28 16.59
N GLU A 113 -0.48 11.59 15.88
CA GLU A 113 -0.63 11.41 14.44
C GLU A 113 -1.31 10.08 14.13
N VAL A 114 -2.29 10.11 13.23
CA VAL A 114 -2.90 8.89 12.68
C VAL A 114 -2.22 8.53 11.38
N ILE A 115 -1.70 7.31 11.32
CA ILE A 115 -1.15 6.72 10.09
C ILE A 115 -1.99 5.50 9.77
N TYR A 116 -2.63 5.54 8.62
CA TYR A 116 -3.37 4.40 8.15
C TYR A 116 -2.44 3.32 7.60
N TYR A 117 -2.87 2.06 7.63
CA TYR A 117 -2.22 0.99 6.88
C TYR A 117 -3.22 0.28 5.99
N MET A 118 -2.76 -0.18 4.83
CA MET A 118 -3.58 -0.85 3.83
C MET A 118 -2.76 -1.73 2.88
N PRO A 119 -3.38 -2.75 2.27
CA PRO A 119 -2.75 -3.56 1.23
C PRO A 119 -2.12 -2.71 0.12
N TYR A 120 -1.04 -3.22 -0.47
CA TYR A 120 -0.27 -2.64 -1.57
C TYR A 120 0.48 -1.33 -1.24
N LEU A 121 -0.21 -0.27 -0.80
CA LEU A 121 0.42 1.02 -0.49
C LEU A 121 1.23 1.00 0.81
N GLY A 122 0.89 0.10 1.74
CA GLY A 122 1.58 0.00 3.02
C GLY A 122 1.02 0.99 4.02
N LEU A 123 1.70 2.13 4.21
CA LEU A 123 1.34 3.15 5.19
C LEU A 123 0.87 4.43 4.52
N VAL A 124 -0.21 4.99 5.02
CA VAL A 124 -0.86 6.20 4.52
C VAL A 124 -1.07 7.18 5.67
N PRO A 125 -0.16 8.14 5.88
CA PRO A 125 -0.37 9.21 6.86
C PRO A 125 -1.68 9.94 6.58
N ALA A 126 -2.42 10.31 7.63
CA ALA A 126 -3.69 11.03 7.47
C ALA A 126 -3.49 12.35 6.68
N SER A 127 -2.35 13.03 6.87
CA SER A 127 -1.93 14.22 6.13
C SER A 127 -1.70 14.00 4.63
N ALA A 128 -1.38 12.77 4.23
CA ALA A 128 -1.21 12.38 2.83
C ALA A 128 -2.51 11.80 2.22
N CYS A 129 -3.61 11.79 2.97
CA CYS A 129 -4.88 11.32 2.45
C CYS A 129 -5.44 12.28 1.39
N GLY A 130 -6.12 11.74 0.36
CA GLY A 130 -6.60 12.56 -0.76
C GLY A 130 -5.54 12.78 -1.86
N ALA A 131 -4.26 12.62 -1.55
CA ALA A 131 -3.18 12.77 -2.53
C ALA A 131 -3.12 11.59 -3.52
N TYR A 132 -2.40 11.75 -4.61
CA TYR A 132 -2.01 10.61 -5.45
C TYR A 132 -0.79 9.92 -4.84
N PRO A 133 -0.74 8.58 -4.70
CA PRO A 133 -1.73 7.58 -5.12
C PRO A 133 -2.74 7.15 -4.02
N THR A 134 -2.76 7.81 -2.85
CA THR A 134 -3.49 7.38 -1.65
C THR A 134 -5.01 7.43 -1.80
N ALA A 135 -5.58 8.32 -2.62
CA ALA A 135 -7.03 8.34 -2.89
C ALA A 135 -7.41 7.76 -4.26
N GLN A 136 -6.49 7.77 -5.22
CA GLN A 136 -6.77 7.36 -6.60
C GLN A 136 -6.27 5.95 -6.87
N HIS A 137 -6.85 4.97 -6.19
CA HIS A 137 -6.56 3.55 -6.42
C HIS A 137 -7.78 2.68 -6.15
N ARG A 138 -7.75 1.44 -6.65
CA ARG A 138 -8.72 0.38 -6.31
C ARG A 138 -8.05 -0.98 -6.23
N TYR A 139 -8.55 -1.80 -5.32
CA TYR A 139 -8.21 -3.23 -5.18
C TYR A 139 -9.44 -4.01 -4.70
N SER A 140 -9.40 -5.34 -4.83
CA SER A 140 -10.46 -6.22 -4.35
C SER A 140 -10.52 -6.28 -2.82
N GLY A 141 -11.70 -6.49 -2.24
CA GLY A 141 -11.83 -6.73 -0.80
C GLY A 141 -11.14 -8.02 -0.33
N VAL A 142 -10.95 -8.97 -1.24
CA VAL A 142 -10.14 -10.18 -1.05
C VAL A 142 -8.71 -9.87 -1.47
N VAL A 143 -7.75 -10.16 -0.59
CA VAL A 143 -6.33 -9.81 -0.76
C VAL A 143 -5.50 -11.08 -0.64
N ASP A 144 -4.64 -11.32 -1.62
CA ASP A 144 -3.78 -12.51 -1.68
C ASP A 144 -2.77 -12.55 -0.52
N ASP A 145 -2.44 -13.74 -0.03
CA ASP A 145 -1.53 -13.95 1.10
C ASP A 145 -0.16 -13.30 0.91
N ASP A 146 0.36 -13.31 -0.32
CA ASP A 146 1.63 -12.66 -0.64
C ASP A 146 1.59 -11.14 -0.41
N VAL A 147 0.45 -10.50 -0.69
CA VAL A 147 0.23 -9.07 -0.45
C VAL A 147 0.09 -8.80 1.04
N ILE A 148 -0.57 -9.70 1.78
CA ILE A 148 -0.67 -9.61 3.24
C ILE A 148 0.72 -9.71 3.87
N ARG A 149 1.53 -10.69 3.45
CA ARG A 149 2.90 -10.89 3.91
C ARG A 149 3.80 -9.70 3.58
N ASP A 150 3.65 -9.09 2.40
CA ASP A 150 4.34 -7.85 2.06
C ASP A 150 3.94 -6.70 3.00
N LEU A 151 2.64 -6.51 3.23
CA LEU A 151 2.13 -5.46 4.12
C LEU A 151 2.67 -5.61 5.54
N VAL A 152 2.59 -6.81 6.11
CA VAL A 152 3.09 -7.11 7.46
C VAL A 152 4.57 -6.78 7.56
N ASN A 153 5.39 -7.20 6.58
CA ASN A 153 6.82 -6.88 6.57
C ASN A 153 7.09 -5.38 6.43
N PHE A 154 6.32 -4.68 5.61
CA PHE A 154 6.46 -3.24 5.42
C PHE A 154 6.14 -2.47 6.71
N VAL A 155 5.03 -2.80 7.36
CA VAL A 155 4.62 -2.19 8.63
C VAL A 155 5.63 -2.51 9.73
N ARG A 156 6.06 -3.76 9.86
CA ARG A 156 7.09 -4.19 10.82
C ARG A 156 8.38 -3.39 10.68
N ALA A 157 8.88 -3.23 9.46
CA ALA A 157 10.10 -2.45 9.19
C ALA A 157 9.93 -0.97 9.57
N PHE A 158 8.79 -0.37 9.24
CA PHE A 158 8.49 1.00 9.61
C PHE A 158 8.41 1.18 11.14
N ILE A 159 7.70 0.31 11.85
CA ILE A 159 7.56 0.37 13.31
C ILE A 159 8.90 0.20 14.00
N ALA A 160 9.72 -0.75 13.56
CA ALA A 160 11.07 -0.92 14.09
C ALA A 160 11.94 0.33 13.89
N ARG A 161 11.75 1.07 12.79
CA ARG A 161 12.45 2.34 12.54
C ARG A 161 11.95 3.46 13.45
N VAL A 162 10.65 3.72 13.49
CA VAL A 162 10.13 4.86 14.27
C VAL A 162 10.27 4.64 15.77
N ARG A 163 10.15 3.42 16.29
CA ARG A 163 10.42 3.15 17.72
C ARG A 163 11.88 3.43 18.09
N ARG A 164 12.84 3.14 17.21
CA ARG A 164 14.26 3.51 17.41
C ARG A 164 14.50 5.02 17.40
N MET A 165 13.65 5.78 16.69
CA MET A 165 13.63 7.25 16.74
C MET A 165 12.86 7.78 17.97
N GLY A 166 12.37 6.89 18.83
CA GLY A 166 11.68 7.20 20.08
C GLY A 166 10.19 7.45 19.96
N TYR A 167 9.54 7.17 18.82
CA TYR A 167 8.08 7.35 18.72
C TYR A 167 7.32 6.31 19.57
N GLU A 168 6.24 6.75 20.20
CA GLU A 168 5.31 5.91 20.95
C GLU A 168 4.21 5.43 20.01
N VAL A 169 4.14 4.12 19.78
CA VAL A 169 3.23 3.56 18.80
C VAL A 169 2.15 2.74 19.52
N SER A 170 0.90 3.07 19.22
CA SER A 170 -0.25 2.18 19.42
C SER A 170 -0.89 1.86 18.09
N ALA A 171 -1.73 0.82 18.06
CA ALA A 171 -2.39 0.40 16.83
C ALA A 171 -3.83 -0.02 17.07
N GLU A 172 -4.60 0.02 16.00
CA GLU A 172 -5.90 -0.62 15.88
C GLU A 172 -5.83 -1.72 14.82
N ALA A 173 -6.62 -2.78 15.01
CA ALA A 173 -6.75 -3.86 14.06
C ALA A 173 -8.16 -4.44 14.07
N THR A 174 -8.59 -5.12 13.01
CA THR A 174 -9.91 -5.76 12.96
C THR A 174 -9.85 -7.16 12.37
N TYR A 175 -10.65 -8.07 12.93
CA TYR A 175 -10.85 -9.41 12.39
C TYR A 175 -11.73 -9.42 11.12
N ARG A 176 -12.37 -8.30 10.76
CA ARG A 176 -13.19 -8.19 9.54
C ARG A 176 -12.36 -8.26 8.26
N ARG A 177 -11.05 -8.06 8.34
CA ARG A 177 -10.11 -8.08 7.21
C ARG A 177 -8.89 -8.92 7.59
N ALA A 178 -8.62 -9.99 6.84
CA ALA A 178 -7.48 -10.89 7.09
C ALA A 178 -6.15 -10.11 7.21
N TRP A 179 -5.90 -9.18 6.28
CA TRP A 179 -4.70 -8.35 6.30
C TRP A 179 -4.56 -7.47 7.55
N SER A 180 -5.67 -6.99 8.11
CA SER A 180 -5.64 -6.19 9.35
C SER A 180 -5.41 -7.08 10.56
N ALA A 181 -5.96 -8.29 10.56
CA ALA A 181 -5.69 -9.27 11.60
C ALA A 181 -4.22 -9.69 11.62
N GLU A 182 -3.61 -9.98 10.47
CA GLU A 182 -2.18 -10.34 10.43
C GLU A 182 -1.28 -9.18 10.87
N VAL A 183 -1.57 -7.94 10.45
CA VAL A 183 -0.83 -6.77 10.93
C VAL A 183 -0.99 -6.61 12.44
N GLY A 184 -2.21 -6.73 12.98
CA GLY A 184 -2.47 -6.64 14.43
C GLY A 184 -1.67 -7.66 15.23
N ARG A 185 -1.69 -8.94 14.83
CA ARG A 185 -0.92 -10.00 15.50
C ARG A 185 0.58 -9.75 15.45
N GLU A 186 1.10 -9.29 14.30
CA GLU A 186 2.52 -8.97 14.20
C GLU A 186 2.92 -7.81 15.11
N LEU A 187 2.08 -6.77 15.20
CA LEU A 187 2.31 -5.64 16.09
C LEU A 187 2.27 -6.06 17.57
N GLU A 188 1.34 -6.94 17.97
CA GLU A 188 1.33 -7.54 19.31
C GLU A 188 2.64 -8.31 19.60
N ARG A 189 3.15 -9.11 18.65
CA ARG A 189 4.44 -9.80 18.79
C ARG A 189 5.61 -8.84 18.95
N MET A 190 5.53 -7.66 18.35
CA MET A 190 6.52 -6.58 18.53
C MET A 190 6.35 -5.83 19.86
N GLY A 191 5.35 -6.15 20.68
CA GLY A 191 5.04 -5.45 21.93
C GLY A 191 4.37 -4.09 21.73
N VAL A 192 3.69 -3.87 20.60
CA VAL A 192 2.84 -2.69 20.37
C VAL A 192 1.46 -2.95 20.97
N SER A 193 0.91 -1.96 21.68
CA SER A 193 -0.47 -2.06 22.18
C SER A 193 -1.47 -1.99 21.02
N VAL A 194 -2.29 -3.04 20.86
CA VAL A 194 -3.26 -3.16 19.77
C VAL A 194 -4.69 -3.21 20.30
N THR A 195 -5.50 -2.25 19.87
CA THR A 195 -6.95 -2.23 20.12
C THR A 195 -7.69 -2.95 18.99
N TRP A 196 -8.40 -4.03 19.32
CA TRP A 196 -9.16 -4.81 18.33
C TRP A 196 -10.57 -4.23 18.11
N LEU A 197 -10.84 -3.78 16.88
CA LEU A 197 -12.11 -3.20 16.45
C LEU A 197 -13.11 -4.30 16.06
N GLY A 198 -14.21 -4.37 16.81
CA GLY A 198 -15.34 -5.28 16.58
C GLY A 198 -15.17 -6.67 17.21
N PRO A 199 -16.24 -7.49 17.23
CA PRO A 199 -16.21 -8.79 17.89
C PRO A 199 -15.24 -9.75 17.20
N LYS A 200 -14.46 -10.49 17.99
CA LYS A 200 -13.62 -11.60 17.53
C LYS A 200 -14.56 -12.66 16.93
N LYS A 201 -14.56 -12.85 15.61
CA LYS A 201 -15.34 -13.94 14.98
C LYS A 201 -14.86 -15.26 15.62
N ARG A 202 -15.72 -15.92 16.39
CA ARG A 202 -15.54 -17.34 16.71
C ARG A 202 -15.65 -18.09 15.37
N LEU A 203 -14.57 -18.75 14.96
CA LEU A 203 -14.64 -19.75 13.90
C LEU A 203 -15.43 -20.92 14.51
N THR A 204 -16.72 -21.01 14.21
CA THR A 204 -17.49 -22.24 14.27
C THR A 204 -17.29 -23.00 12.98
#